data_AF-K5VXE6-F1
#
_entry.id   AF-K5VXE6-F1
#
_cell.length_a   1.000
_cell.length_b   1.000
_cell.length_c   1.000
_cell.angle_alpha   90.00
_cell.angle_beta   90.00
_cell.angle_gamma   90.00
#
_symmetry.space_group_name_H-M   'P 1'
#
loop_
_entity.id
_entity.type
_entity.pdbx_description
1 polymer ?
#
loop_
_entity_poly.entity_id
_entity_poly.type
_entity_poly.pdbx_seq_one_letter_code
_entity_poly.pdbx_strand_id
1 'polypeptide(L)'
;RCSGIYIYVVAPAAGRRAHLLALAQRGIAVFAYDKRGFGRTALDREHRSPGASYGKTNHELELSDVEHWLEYLAQRHPGVPLFLTGYSATRRHIGFSSRLDIMLTTPSYQSGSLVFSFATRRRAPPKVETVAKLSGVICCSPHIYLTYPNPKANWIKFLAKPLCALVPNMKLAAPMPEGLKLKR
;
A
#
# COMPACT_ATOMS: atom_id res chain seq x y z
N ARG A 1 -9.36 3.69 -28.54
CA ARG A 1 -7.93 4.02 -28.29
C ARG A 1 -7.82 4.36 -26.81
N CYS A 2 -6.92 3.73 -26.05
CA CYS A 2 -6.75 4.05 -24.63
C CYS A 2 -5.89 5.32 -24.50
N SER A 3 -6.34 6.30 -23.73
CA SER A 3 -5.63 7.59 -23.58
C SER A 3 -4.48 7.54 -22.57
N GLY A 4 -4.33 6.42 -21.85
CA GLY A 4 -3.27 6.17 -20.86
C GLY A 4 -3.48 4.84 -20.13
N ILE A 5 -2.45 4.36 -19.43
CA ILE A 5 -2.48 3.20 -18.54
C ILE A 5 -2.19 3.66 -17.11
N TYR A 6 -3.06 3.30 -16.18
CA TYR A 6 -2.90 3.52 -14.76
C TYR A 6 -2.54 2.20 -14.09
N ILE A 7 -1.36 2.16 -13.47
CA ILE A 7 -0.89 1.06 -12.65
C ILE A 7 -1.35 1.32 -11.23
N TYR A 8 -2.29 0.50 -10.82
CA TYR A 8 -2.89 0.52 -9.50
C TYR A 8 -2.26 -0.55 -8.61
N VAL A 9 -1.48 -0.11 -7.63
CA VAL A 9 -0.83 -1.02 -6.68
C VAL A 9 -1.82 -1.36 -5.55
N VAL A 10 -2.43 -2.55 -5.60
CA VAL A 10 -3.43 -3.01 -4.61
C VAL A 10 -2.76 -3.67 -3.41
N ALA A 11 -3.15 -3.27 -2.19
CA ALA A 11 -3.17 -4.17 -1.03
C ALA A 11 -4.18 -3.72 0.04
N PRO A 12 -4.71 -4.66 0.83
CA PRO A 12 -5.69 -5.67 0.45
C PRO A 12 -7.12 -5.18 0.71
N ALA A 13 -8.01 -5.67 -0.14
CA ALA A 13 -9.42 -6.05 0.08
C ALA A 13 -10.12 -5.84 -1.26
N ALA A 14 -10.63 -6.94 -1.81
CA ALA A 14 -11.34 -7.05 -3.08
C ALA A 14 -12.54 -6.07 -3.27
N GLY A 15 -12.82 -5.19 -2.30
CA GLY A 15 -13.97 -4.30 -2.26
C GLY A 15 -13.80 -2.90 -2.85
N ARG A 16 -12.59 -2.46 -3.25
CA ARG A 16 -12.39 -1.10 -3.83
C ARG A 16 -12.28 -1.10 -5.35
N ARG A 17 -13.02 -1.95 -6.06
CA ARG A 17 -12.97 -2.04 -7.54
C ARG A 17 -13.78 -0.96 -8.26
N ALA A 18 -14.74 -0.31 -7.60
CA ALA A 18 -15.65 0.64 -8.24
C ALA A 18 -14.93 1.83 -8.92
N HIS A 19 -13.94 2.43 -8.25
CA HIS A 19 -13.19 3.55 -8.85
C HIS A 19 -12.29 3.09 -10.02
N LEU A 20 -11.76 1.87 -9.99
CA LEU A 20 -11.00 1.28 -11.10
C LEU A 20 -11.89 1.03 -12.31
N LEU A 21 -13.10 0.52 -12.08
CA LEU A 21 -14.11 0.34 -13.13
C LEU A 21 -14.53 1.69 -13.73
N ALA A 22 -14.65 2.74 -12.91
CA ALA A 22 -14.98 4.08 -13.38
C ALA A 22 -13.85 4.73 -14.23
N LEU A 23 -12.59 4.34 -14.02
CA LEU A 23 -11.48 4.71 -14.90
C LEU A 23 -11.53 3.91 -16.21
N ALA A 24 -11.75 2.60 -16.12
CA ALA A 24 -11.90 1.73 -17.29
C ALA A 24 -13.02 2.17 -18.23
N GLN A 25 -14.19 2.55 -17.67
CA GLN A 25 -15.32 3.10 -18.41
C GLN A 25 -15.01 4.40 -19.15
N ARG A 26 -13.98 5.15 -18.73
CA ARG A 26 -13.51 6.38 -19.38
C ARG A 26 -12.42 6.14 -20.42
N GLY A 27 -12.20 4.89 -20.84
CA GLY A 27 -11.18 4.53 -21.83
C GLY A 27 -9.76 4.54 -21.28
N ILE A 28 -9.60 4.46 -19.96
CA ILE A 28 -8.30 4.38 -19.29
C ILE A 28 -8.01 2.91 -18.96
N ALA A 29 -6.90 2.38 -19.44
CA ALA A 29 -6.52 1.02 -19.08
C ALA A 29 -6.04 0.99 -17.62
N VAL A 30 -6.54 0.04 -16.84
CA VAL A 30 -6.19 -0.12 -15.43
C VAL A 30 -5.51 -1.46 -15.23
N PHE A 31 -4.27 -1.42 -14.75
CA PHE A 31 -3.54 -2.62 -14.35
C PHE A 31 -3.48 -2.70 -12.83
N ALA A 32 -3.87 -3.83 -12.25
CA ALA A 32 -3.85 -4.04 -10.82
C ALA A 32 -3.28 -5.43 -10.51
N TYR A 33 -2.43 -5.50 -9.48
CA TYR A 33 -1.84 -6.75 -9.03
C TYR A 33 -1.89 -6.86 -7.50
N ASP A 34 -1.94 -8.10 -7.01
CA ASP A 34 -1.81 -8.39 -5.58
C ASP A 34 -0.33 -8.38 -5.20
N LYS A 35 0.05 -7.53 -4.22
CA LYS A 35 1.44 -7.51 -3.72
C LYS A 35 1.87 -8.87 -3.18
N ARG A 36 3.18 -9.13 -3.19
CA ARG A 36 3.74 -10.30 -2.50
C ARG A 36 3.31 -10.33 -1.03
N GLY A 37 2.96 -11.52 -0.54
CA GLY A 37 2.42 -11.67 0.80
C GLY A 37 0.94 -11.31 0.96
N PHE A 38 0.23 -10.97 -0.12
CA PHE A 38 -1.20 -10.64 -0.11
C PHE A 38 -1.99 -11.35 -1.22
N GLY A 39 -3.31 -11.39 -1.03
CA GLY A 39 -4.27 -11.83 -2.03
C GLY A 39 -3.91 -13.16 -2.67
N ARG A 40 -4.10 -13.27 -3.99
CA ARG A 40 -3.75 -14.47 -4.75
C ARG A 40 -2.26 -14.75 -4.72
N THR A 41 -1.41 -13.73 -4.74
CA THR A 41 0.06 -13.88 -4.70
C THR A 41 0.56 -14.65 -3.47
N ALA A 42 -0.17 -14.61 -2.33
CA ALA A 42 0.19 -15.38 -1.13
C ALA A 42 -0.64 -16.65 -0.91
N LEU A 43 -1.83 -16.75 -1.50
CA LEU A 43 -2.83 -17.77 -1.16
C LEU A 43 -3.14 -18.76 -2.29
N ASP A 44 -2.72 -18.48 -3.52
CA ASP A 44 -2.86 -19.40 -4.65
C ASP A 44 -2.02 -20.65 -4.38
N ARG A 45 -2.66 -21.82 -4.18
CA ARG A 45 -1.93 -23.06 -3.84
C ARG A 45 -1.29 -23.72 -5.06
N GLU A 46 -1.79 -23.43 -6.26
CA GLU A 46 -1.40 -24.09 -7.50
C GLU A 46 -0.21 -23.38 -8.15
N HIS A 47 -0.19 -22.04 -8.09
CA HIS A 47 0.81 -21.22 -8.79
C HIS A 47 1.72 -20.42 -7.86
N ARG A 48 1.77 -20.79 -6.58
CA ARG A 48 2.57 -20.11 -5.56
C ARG A 48 4.07 -20.36 -5.75
N SER A 49 4.86 -19.31 -5.66
CA SER A 49 6.32 -19.40 -5.64
C SER A 49 6.80 -20.16 -4.38
N PRO A 50 7.88 -20.96 -4.46
CA PRO A 50 8.49 -21.58 -3.29
C PRO A 50 8.80 -20.54 -2.20
N GLY A 51 8.26 -20.77 -0.99
CA GLY A 51 8.47 -19.88 0.15
C GLY A 51 7.56 -18.63 0.19
N ALA A 52 6.58 -18.48 -0.71
CA ALA A 52 5.55 -17.46 -0.58
C ALA A 52 4.62 -17.76 0.61
N SER A 53 4.39 -16.75 1.44
CA SER A 53 3.52 -16.84 2.62
C SER A 53 2.88 -15.49 2.90
N TYR A 54 1.71 -15.51 3.54
CA TYR A 54 1.00 -14.30 3.90
C TYR A 54 1.86 -13.38 4.77
N GLY A 55 1.89 -12.09 4.44
CA GLY A 55 2.67 -11.08 5.15
C GLY A 55 4.19 -11.12 4.91
N LYS A 56 4.73 -12.08 4.13
CA LYS A 56 6.16 -12.16 3.84
C LYS A 56 6.57 -11.16 2.76
N THR A 57 7.01 -9.99 3.20
CA THR A 57 7.46 -8.91 2.33
C THR A 57 8.40 -7.95 3.07
N ASN A 58 9.13 -7.13 2.32
CA ASN A 58 9.88 -5.99 2.84
C ASN A 58 9.84 -4.84 1.82
N HIS A 59 10.26 -3.66 2.23
CA HIS A 59 10.15 -2.46 1.39
C HIS A 59 10.89 -2.56 0.05
N GLU A 60 12.09 -3.16 0.03
CA GLU A 60 12.87 -3.30 -1.21
C GLU A 60 12.21 -4.26 -2.19
N LEU A 61 11.70 -5.38 -1.68
CA LEU A 61 10.98 -6.37 -2.47
C LEU A 61 9.68 -5.80 -3.05
N GLU A 62 8.94 -4.98 -2.29
CA GLU A 62 7.75 -4.31 -2.80
C GLU A 62 8.09 -3.29 -3.90
N LEU A 63 9.19 -2.55 -3.76
CA LEU A 63 9.65 -1.62 -4.80
C LEU A 63 10.08 -2.36 -6.06
N SER A 64 10.77 -3.50 -5.92
CA SER A 64 11.12 -4.36 -7.05
C SER A 64 9.89 -4.93 -7.76
N ASP A 65 8.82 -5.28 -7.04
CA ASP A 65 7.56 -5.73 -7.66
C ASP A 65 6.92 -4.62 -8.49
N VAL A 66 6.90 -3.38 -7.97
CA VAL A 66 6.39 -2.22 -8.70
C VAL A 66 7.23 -1.97 -9.95
N GLU A 67 8.55 -2.02 -9.84
CA GLU A 67 9.48 -1.84 -10.97
C GLU A 67 9.27 -2.91 -12.04
N HIS A 68 9.15 -4.17 -11.66
CA HIS A 68 8.90 -5.28 -12.57
C HIS A 68 7.64 -5.06 -13.42
N TRP A 69 6.52 -4.71 -12.77
CA TRP A 69 5.26 -4.46 -13.48
C TRP A 69 5.31 -3.21 -14.36
N LEU A 70 6.02 -2.17 -13.94
CA LEU A 70 6.23 -0.97 -14.75
C LEU A 70 7.04 -1.28 -16.01
N GLU A 71 8.14 -2.01 -15.88
CA GLU A 71 8.96 -2.43 -17.02
C GLU A 71 8.14 -3.30 -17.98
N TYR A 72 7.39 -4.28 -17.46
CA TYR A 72 6.52 -5.15 -18.26
C TYR A 72 5.47 -4.35 -19.06
N LEU A 73 4.79 -3.40 -18.41
CA LEU A 73 3.74 -2.61 -19.06
C LEU A 73 4.28 -1.60 -20.07
N ALA A 74 5.42 -0.97 -19.77
CA ALA A 74 6.11 -0.08 -20.69
C ALA A 74 6.51 -0.82 -21.98
N GLN A 75 6.97 -2.07 -21.85
CA GLN A 75 7.30 -2.92 -23.00
C GLN A 75 6.05 -3.37 -23.77
N ARG A 76 4.97 -3.74 -23.05
CA ARG A 76 3.75 -4.27 -23.66
C ARG A 76 2.92 -3.20 -24.37
N HIS A 77 3.00 -1.95 -23.91
CA HIS A 77 2.22 -0.81 -24.37
C HIS A 77 3.11 0.40 -24.67
N PRO A 78 3.99 0.32 -25.69
CA PRO A 78 4.90 1.41 -26.02
C PRO A 78 4.14 2.67 -26.42
N GLY A 79 4.63 3.84 -25.97
CA GLY A 79 4.04 5.14 -26.28
C GLY A 79 2.77 5.49 -25.50
N VAL A 80 2.29 4.61 -24.62
CA VAL A 80 1.15 4.90 -23.75
C VAL A 80 1.63 5.51 -22.43
N PRO A 81 1.09 6.67 -22.01
CA PRO A 81 1.42 7.27 -20.72
C PRO A 81 1.17 6.32 -19.54
N LEU A 82 2.15 6.17 -18.65
CA LEU A 82 2.07 5.32 -17.46
C LEU A 82 1.90 6.17 -16.20
N PHE A 83 0.83 5.94 -15.45
CA PHE A 83 0.58 6.57 -14.16
C PHE A 83 0.69 5.54 -13.03
N LEU A 84 1.46 5.83 -11.99
CA LEU A 84 1.56 4.95 -10.83
C LEU A 84 0.67 5.48 -9.70
N THR A 85 -0.23 4.64 -9.18
CA THR A 85 -1.12 5.03 -8.08
C THR A 85 -1.16 4.00 -6.96
N GLY A 86 -1.26 4.52 -5.73
CA GLY A 86 -1.27 3.73 -4.51
C GLY A 86 -2.25 4.30 -3.49
N TYR A 87 -3.04 3.42 -2.89
CA TYR A 87 -4.01 3.76 -1.86
C TYR A 87 -3.62 3.13 -0.53
N SER A 88 -3.44 3.95 0.50
CA SER A 88 -3.38 3.45 1.87
C SER A 88 -4.79 3.12 2.38
N ALA A 89 -4.95 2.01 3.08
CA ALA A 89 -6.20 1.68 3.74
C ALA A 89 -6.37 2.50 5.03
N THR A 90 -6.78 3.76 4.94
CA THR A 90 -7.46 4.42 6.06
C THR A 90 -8.95 4.12 5.90
N ARG A 91 -9.45 3.12 6.63
CA ARG A 91 -10.87 2.76 6.60
C ARG A 91 -11.68 3.94 7.15
N ARG A 92 -12.39 4.69 6.30
CA ARG A 92 -13.53 5.52 6.70
C ARG A 92 -14.65 4.57 7.11
N HIS A 93 -14.63 4.13 8.36
CA HIS A 93 -15.76 3.77 9.20
C HIS A 93 -15.16 3.30 10.53
N ILE A 94 -15.22 4.18 11.52
CA ILE A 94 -15.07 3.83 12.93
C ILE A 94 -16.32 3.00 13.26
N GLY A 95 -16.21 1.69 13.05
CA GLY A 95 -17.21 0.69 13.37
C GLY A 95 -16.45 -0.54 13.84
N PHE A 96 -16.30 -0.65 15.15
CA PHE A 96 -15.61 -1.74 15.83
C PHE A 96 -16.30 -3.07 15.50
N SER A 97 -15.63 -3.93 14.75
CA SER A 97 -16.03 -5.33 14.61
C SER A 97 -14.81 -6.20 14.92
N SER A 98 -14.77 -6.64 16.17
CA SER A 98 -14.25 -7.92 16.68
C SER A 98 -13.36 -8.72 15.72
N ARG A 99 -12.09 -8.31 15.62
CA ARG A 99 -10.87 -9.12 15.51
C ARG A 99 -9.73 -8.18 15.19
N LEU A 100 -9.28 -7.50 16.25
CA LEU A 100 -7.93 -6.96 16.44
C LEU A 100 -7.10 -6.87 15.14
N ASP A 101 -7.42 -5.88 14.29
CA ASP A 101 -6.45 -5.42 13.32
C ASP A 101 -5.28 -4.94 14.17
N ILE A 102 -4.23 -5.76 14.16
CA ILE A 102 -2.91 -5.40 14.61
C ILE A 102 -2.51 -4.20 13.73
N MET A 103 -2.93 -3.02 14.19
CA MET A 103 -2.55 -1.71 13.71
C MET A 103 -1.16 -1.39 14.28
N LEU A 104 -0.28 -2.39 14.25
CA LEU A 104 1.16 -2.26 14.32
C LEU A 104 1.61 -2.36 12.88
N THR A 105 1.69 -1.22 12.20
CA THR A 105 2.73 -0.92 11.20
C THR A 105 3.35 -2.14 10.51
N THR A 106 2.59 -2.98 9.83
CA THR A 106 3.19 -3.83 8.81
C THR A 106 3.48 -2.89 7.64
N PRO A 107 4.72 -2.82 7.12
CA PRO A 107 5.09 -1.92 6.01
C PRO A 107 4.14 -2.00 4.79
N SER A 108 3.38 -3.09 4.73
CA SER A 108 2.62 -3.56 3.60
C SER A 108 1.19 -3.03 3.43
N TYR A 109 0.62 -2.27 4.38
CA TYR A 109 -0.70 -1.59 4.18
C TYR A 109 -0.61 -0.19 3.55
N GLN A 110 0.59 0.22 3.15
CA GLN A 110 0.89 1.60 2.77
C GLN A 110 1.17 1.74 1.28
N SER A 111 0.27 1.28 0.40
CA SER A 111 0.50 1.44 -1.05
C SER A 111 0.70 2.90 -1.45
N GLY A 112 0.09 3.87 -0.73
CA GLY A 112 0.34 5.30 -0.95
C GLY A 112 1.79 5.70 -0.63
N SER A 113 2.36 5.22 0.47
CA SER A 113 3.77 5.47 0.82
C SER A 113 4.74 4.72 -0.08
N LEU A 114 4.39 3.51 -0.50
CA LEU A 114 5.20 2.71 -1.40
C LEU A 114 5.39 3.42 -2.74
N VAL A 115 4.29 3.89 -3.33
CA VAL A 115 4.30 4.63 -4.60
C VAL A 115 5.02 5.97 -4.46
N PHE A 116 4.83 6.67 -3.33
CA PHE A 116 5.58 7.89 -3.04
C PHE A 116 7.09 7.61 -2.92
N SER A 117 7.47 6.55 -2.19
CA SER A 117 8.87 6.17 -2.04
C SER A 117 9.46 5.74 -3.37
N PHE A 118 8.73 5.01 -4.21
CA PHE A 118 9.17 4.60 -5.54
C PHE A 118 9.61 5.82 -6.36
N ALA A 119 8.79 6.86 -6.40
CA ALA A 119 9.05 8.05 -7.21
C ALA A 119 10.18 8.95 -6.66
N THR A 120 10.44 8.91 -5.36
CA THR A 120 11.36 9.86 -4.68
C THR A 120 12.68 9.25 -4.24
N ARG A 121 12.80 7.91 -4.28
CA ARG A 121 13.98 7.20 -3.78
C ARG A 121 15.15 7.36 -4.73
N ARG A 122 16.33 7.66 -4.16
CA ARG A 122 17.59 7.88 -4.89
C ARG A 122 18.45 6.63 -5.04
N ARG A 123 18.04 5.51 -4.45
CA ARG A 123 18.78 4.24 -4.42
C ARG A 123 17.91 3.12 -4.95
N ALA A 124 18.48 2.27 -5.79
CA ALA A 124 17.78 1.10 -6.30
C ALA A 124 17.34 0.16 -5.16
N PRO A 125 16.22 -0.56 -5.34
CA PRO A 125 15.16 -0.29 -6.33
C PRO A 125 14.34 0.97 -5.95
N PRO A 126 13.78 1.74 -6.92
CA PRO A 126 13.82 1.50 -8.38
C PRO A 126 15.00 2.13 -9.12
N LYS A 127 15.23 1.70 -10.36
CA LYS A 127 16.15 2.34 -11.31
C LYS A 127 15.60 3.68 -11.77
N VAL A 128 16.51 4.64 -11.99
CA VAL A 128 16.16 5.98 -12.49
C VAL A 128 15.44 5.91 -13.85
N GLU A 129 15.87 4.99 -14.72
CA GLU A 129 15.26 4.73 -16.02
C GLU A 129 13.80 4.29 -15.91
N THR A 130 13.45 3.48 -14.91
CA THR A 130 12.07 3.05 -14.68
C THR A 130 11.20 4.20 -14.20
N VAL A 131 11.73 5.04 -13.31
CA VAL A 131 11.02 6.24 -12.82
C VAL A 131 10.77 7.23 -13.97
N ALA A 132 11.73 7.38 -14.88
CA ALA A 132 11.61 8.26 -16.05
C ALA A 132 10.51 7.84 -17.04
N LYS A 133 10.05 6.58 -17.01
CA LYS A 133 8.93 6.09 -17.83
C LYS A 133 7.56 6.53 -17.31
N LEU A 134 7.48 7.01 -16.06
CA LEU A 134 6.23 7.46 -15.47
C LEU A 134 5.85 8.84 -16.00
N SER A 135 4.61 8.95 -16.47
CA SER A 135 3.99 10.23 -16.83
C SER A 135 3.43 10.96 -15.60
N GLY A 136 3.19 10.24 -14.50
CA GLY A 136 2.75 10.84 -13.25
C GLY A 136 2.56 9.83 -12.12
N VAL A 137 2.47 10.36 -10.90
CA VAL A 137 2.34 9.59 -9.67
C VAL A 137 1.19 10.14 -8.83
N ILE A 138 0.26 9.27 -8.44
CA ILE A 138 -0.93 9.63 -7.64
C ILE A 138 -0.88 8.89 -6.31
N CYS A 139 -0.45 9.60 -5.27
CA CYS A 139 -0.35 9.07 -3.91
C CYS A 139 -1.59 9.44 -3.10
N CYS A 140 -2.42 8.46 -2.75
CA CYS A 140 -3.60 8.68 -1.91
C CYS A 140 -3.29 8.31 -0.45
N SER A 141 -3.30 9.32 0.42
CA SER A 141 -2.97 9.20 1.85
C SER A 141 -1.60 8.54 2.07
N PRO A 142 -0.49 9.13 1.56
CA PRO A 142 0.84 8.62 1.81
C PRO A 142 1.17 8.80 3.30
N HIS A 143 1.58 7.71 3.93
CA HIS A 143 2.10 7.72 5.29
C HIS A 143 3.62 7.96 5.20
N ILE A 144 4.02 9.23 5.28
CA ILE A 144 5.41 9.65 5.09
C ILE A 144 6.21 9.57 6.40
N TYR A 145 5.57 9.89 7.51
CA TYR A 145 6.22 9.98 8.81
C TYR A 145 5.31 9.46 9.93
N LEU A 146 5.86 8.61 10.79
CA LEU A 146 5.24 8.19 12.04
C LEU A 146 5.63 9.19 13.13
N THR A 147 4.68 9.99 13.60
CA THR A 147 4.89 10.95 14.69
C THR A 147 5.23 10.28 16.02
N TYR A 148 4.85 9.00 16.19
CA TYR A 148 5.19 8.19 17.34
C TYR A 148 5.80 6.86 16.88
N PRO A 149 7.05 6.56 17.26
CA PRO A 149 7.66 5.29 16.93
C PRO A 149 6.88 4.15 17.57
N ASN A 150 6.73 3.05 16.84
CA ASN A 150 6.15 1.84 17.39
C ASN A 150 6.98 1.42 18.62
N PRO A 151 6.37 1.17 19.79
CA PRO A 151 7.10 0.77 20.98
C PRO A 151 8.04 -0.41 20.66
N LYS A 152 9.35 -0.18 20.81
CA LYS A 152 10.38 -1.19 20.50
C LYS A 152 10.33 -2.37 21.46
N ALA A 153 9.79 -2.15 22.66
CA ALA A 153 9.70 -3.17 23.69
C ALA A 153 8.61 -4.20 23.36
N ASN A 154 9.04 -5.44 23.11
CA ASN A 154 8.15 -6.54 22.74
C ASN A 154 7.10 -6.86 23.82
N TRP A 155 7.41 -6.59 25.10
CA TRP A 155 6.47 -6.79 26.21
C TRP A 155 5.24 -5.87 26.12
N ILE A 156 5.40 -4.63 25.64
CA ILE A 156 4.28 -3.68 25.43
C ILE A 156 3.32 -4.26 24.37
N LYS A 157 3.86 -4.84 23.29
CA LYS A 157 3.06 -5.48 22.24
C LYS A 157 2.33 -6.72 22.76
N PHE A 158 3.00 -7.50 23.61
CA PHE A 158 2.43 -8.69 24.22
C PHE A 158 1.26 -8.36 25.16
N LEU A 159 1.38 -7.31 25.97
CA LEU A 159 0.31 -6.87 26.88
C LEU A 159 -0.80 -6.08 26.19
N ALA A 160 -0.48 -5.30 25.15
CA ALA A 160 -1.48 -4.53 24.41
C ALA A 160 -2.48 -5.44 23.68
N LYS A 161 -2.06 -6.64 23.24
CA LYS A 161 -2.89 -7.57 22.49
C LYS A 161 -4.13 -8.06 23.28
N PRO A 162 -4.02 -8.62 24.50
CA PRO A 162 -5.18 -8.98 25.30
C PRO A 162 -5.96 -7.75 25.77
N LEU A 163 -5.29 -6.64 26.08
CA LEU A 163 -5.96 -5.41 26.53
C LEU A 163 -6.94 -4.88 25.46
N CYS A 164 -6.48 -4.80 24.21
CA CYS A 164 -7.32 -4.37 23.09
C CYS A 164 -8.46 -5.35 22.76
N ALA A 165 -8.40 -6.60 23.22
CA ALA A 165 -9.49 -7.57 23.08
C ALA A 165 -10.56 -7.41 24.17
N LEU A 166 -10.16 -7.00 25.38
CA LEU A 166 -11.05 -6.75 26.51
C LEU A 166 -11.75 -5.39 26.41
N VAL A 167 -11.02 -4.40 25.92
CA VAL A 167 -11.53 -3.05 25.67
C VAL A 167 -11.30 -2.67 24.21
N PRO A 168 -12.09 -3.25 23.27
CA PRO A 168 -12.38 -2.58 22.01
C PRO A 168 -12.95 -1.19 22.33
N ASN A 169 -13.17 -0.25 21.45
CA ASN A 169 -13.74 1.08 21.77
C ASN A 169 -12.95 2.00 22.74
N MET A 170 -12.00 1.51 23.55
CA MET A 170 -11.19 2.40 24.40
C MET A 170 -10.29 3.26 23.51
N LYS A 171 -10.52 4.57 23.54
CA LYS A 171 -9.74 5.55 22.78
C LYS A 171 -8.51 5.91 23.60
N LEU A 172 -7.35 5.41 23.21
CA LEU A 172 -6.09 5.94 23.69
C LEU A 172 -5.85 7.29 22.99
N ALA A 173 -5.82 8.37 23.77
CA ALA A 173 -5.43 9.67 23.26
C ALA A 173 -3.98 9.57 22.77
N ALA A 174 -3.79 9.68 21.46
CA ALA A 174 -2.45 9.88 20.94
C ALA A 174 -1.99 11.26 21.39
N PRO A 175 -0.84 11.39 22.10
CA PRO A 175 -0.23 12.69 22.25
C PRO A 175 -0.06 13.28 20.84
N MET A 176 -0.26 14.58 20.68
CA MET A 176 0.00 15.28 19.43
C MET A 176 0.96 16.42 19.76
N PRO A 177 2.03 16.63 18.97
CA PRO A 177 2.91 17.78 19.16
C PRO A 177 2.08 19.06 19.14
N GLU A 178 2.36 19.99 20.06
CA GLU A 178 1.63 21.28 20.20
C GLU A 178 1.46 21.99 18.84
N GLY A 179 2.50 21.99 18.00
CA GLY A 179 2.49 22.62 16.67
C GLY A 179 1.65 21.93 15.59
N LEU A 180 1.09 20.74 15.86
CA LEU A 180 0.23 20.00 14.92
C LEU A 180 -1.22 19.86 15.42
N LYS A 181 -1.55 20.49 16.56
CA LYS A 181 -2.93 20.61 17.01
C LYS A 181 -3.64 21.58 16.05
N LEU A 182 -4.47 21.03 15.15
CA LEU A 182 -5.39 21.84 14.36
C LEU A 182 -6.23 22.67 15.34
N LYS A 183 -6.08 24.00 15.30
CA LYS A 183 -7.00 24.90 16.00
C LYS A 183 -8.40 24.59 15.47
N ARG A 184 -9.25 24.06 16.35
CA ARG A 184 -10.67 23.84 16.06
C ARG A 184 -11.40 25.16 16.09
#